data_AF-A0A1G0UW21-F1
#
_entry.id   AF-A0A1G0UW21-F1
#
_cell.length_a   1.000
_cell.length_b   1.000
_cell.length_c   1.000
_cell.angle_alpha   90.00
_cell.angle_beta   90.00
_cell.angle_gamma   90.00
#
_symmetry.space_group_name_H-M   'P 1'
#
loop_
_entity.id
_entity.type
_entity.pdbx_description
1 polymer ?
#
loop_
_entity_poly.entity_id
_entity_poly.type
_entity_poly.pdbx_seq_one_letter_code
_entity_poly.pdbx_strand_id
1 'polypeptide(L)'
;MKVYAIIPAGGKGKRSGIKTPKQYLKINGKELIVYTLEVFQKNKLVDEIIISADPLYFNKLKRLIKKYKLSKVASIVEGGRERQDSVYNALCALSSPSPNDLVAVHDAARTLLPAKVLTSALITAKKKGNTLVCIKAKDTLVKGKVRVEEYLNRNEVYYVQTPQVFRYRDLMKAMNKANKENYYGT
;
A
#
# COMPACT_ATOMS: atom_id res chain seq x y z
N MET A 1 -16.29 -12.28 -5.67
CA MET A 1 -15.02 -11.56 -5.87
C MET A 1 -14.83 -10.64 -4.69
N LYS A 2 -13.86 -10.99 -3.86
CA LYS A 2 -13.48 -10.28 -2.65
C LYS A 2 -12.43 -9.21 -2.96
N VAL A 3 -12.32 -8.20 -2.11
CA VAL A 3 -11.32 -7.15 -2.18
C VAL A 3 -10.54 -7.11 -0.86
N TYR A 4 -9.25 -7.37 -0.97
CA TYR A 4 -8.31 -7.28 0.12
C TYR A 4 -7.52 -5.96 0.02
N ALA A 5 -7.28 -5.31 1.16
CA ALA A 5 -6.37 -4.20 1.27
C ALA A 5 -5.11 -4.65 2.00
N ILE A 6 -3.94 -4.44 1.41
CA ILE A 6 -2.65 -4.70 2.04
C ILE A 6 -2.00 -3.36 2.38
N ILE A 7 -1.73 -3.17 3.67
CA ILE A 7 -1.19 -1.93 4.23
C ILE A 7 0.22 -2.20 4.78
N PRO A 8 1.29 -2.05 3.97
CA PRO A 8 2.65 -2.18 4.47
C PRO A 8 3.00 -1.04 5.44
N ALA A 9 3.31 -1.43 6.67
CA ALA A 9 3.61 -0.59 7.82
C ALA A 9 4.92 -1.00 8.53
N GLY A 10 5.78 -1.79 7.88
CA GLY A 10 7.10 -2.22 8.40
C GLY A 10 8.23 -1.19 8.21
N GLY A 11 8.01 -0.15 7.40
CA GLY A 11 9.05 0.83 7.09
C GLY A 11 9.59 1.52 8.36
N LYS A 12 10.91 1.44 8.60
CA LYS A 12 11.59 1.99 9.79
C LYS A 12 11.82 3.51 9.76
N GLY A 13 11.23 4.23 8.80
CA GLY A 13 11.34 5.68 8.73
C GLY A 13 12.75 6.23 8.45
N LYS A 14 13.70 5.42 7.96
CA LYS A 14 15.14 5.75 7.77
C LYS A 14 15.42 7.16 7.20
N ARG A 15 14.58 7.64 6.27
CA ARG A 15 14.69 8.98 5.65
C ARG A 15 14.22 10.15 6.54
N SER A 16 13.74 9.89 7.74
CA SER A 16 13.02 10.86 8.57
C SER A 16 13.77 11.29 9.82
N GLY A 17 14.87 10.61 10.18
CA GLY A 17 15.65 10.88 11.39
C GLY A 17 14.93 10.63 12.72
N ILE A 18 13.67 10.21 12.72
CA ILE A 18 12.85 10.04 13.93
C ILE A 18 12.88 8.57 14.38
N LYS A 19 13.08 8.33 15.69
CA LYS A 19 13.13 7.00 16.31
C LYS A 19 11.84 6.19 16.13
N THR A 20 10.69 6.88 16.09
CA THR A 20 9.38 6.28 15.82
C THR A 20 9.08 6.31 14.31
N PRO A 21 8.72 5.16 13.69
CA PRO A 21 8.27 5.12 12.31
C PRO A 21 7.10 6.07 12.04
N LYS A 22 7.17 6.78 10.93
CA LYS A 22 6.22 7.85 10.57
C LYS A 22 4.75 7.44 10.72
N GLN A 23 4.39 6.25 10.25
CA GLN A 23 3.02 5.72 10.30
C GLN A 23 2.44 5.61 11.72
N TYR A 24 3.28 5.63 12.76
CA TYR A 24 2.86 5.59 14.17
C TYR A 24 2.94 6.94 14.90
N LEU A 25 3.39 8.00 14.22
CA LEU A 25 3.31 9.35 14.73
C LEU A 25 1.86 9.80 14.84
N LYS A 26 1.59 10.67 15.81
CA LYS A 26 0.25 11.21 16.04
C LYS A 26 0.12 12.59 15.39
N ILE A 27 -1.01 12.82 14.73
CA ILE A 27 -1.51 14.14 14.37
C ILE A 27 -2.89 14.28 15.00
N ASN A 28 -3.10 15.36 15.74
CA ASN A 28 -4.31 15.63 16.51
C ASN A 28 -4.70 14.44 17.43
N GLY A 29 -3.70 13.90 18.14
CA GLY A 29 -3.89 12.79 19.08
C GLY A 29 -4.10 11.41 18.46
N LYS A 30 -4.16 11.30 17.12
CA LYS A 30 -4.44 10.06 16.39
C LYS A 30 -3.27 9.63 15.51
N GLU A 31 -2.90 8.35 15.57
CA GLU A 31 -1.82 7.79 14.77
C GLU A 31 -2.11 7.87 13.27
N LEU A 32 -1.09 8.22 12.48
CA LEU A 32 -1.20 8.38 11.03
C LEU A 32 -1.82 7.15 10.35
N ILE A 33 -1.35 5.94 10.67
CA ILE A 33 -1.89 4.70 10.12
C ILE A 33 -3.40 4.54 10.32
N VAL A 34 -3.97 5.08 11.41
CA VAL A 34 -5.40 4.96 11.68
C VAL A 34 -6.22 5.75 10.67
N TYR A 35 -5.75 6.93 10.24
CA TYR A 35 -6.42 7.68 9.17
C TYR A 35 -6.50 6.86 7.88
N THR A 36 -5.39 6.20 7.51
CA THR A 36 -5.34 5.27 6.38
C THR A 36 -6.33 4.13 6.56
N LEU A 37 -6.27 3.41 7.69
CA LEU A 37 -7.13 2.25 7.95
C LEU A 37 -8.62 2.61 7.95
N GLU A 38 -8.99 3.80 8.44
CA GLU A 38 -10.38 4.25 8.42
C GLU A 38 -10.93 4.48 7.00
N VAL A 39 -10.10 4.94 6.06
CA VAL A 39 -10.52 5.11 4.66
C VAL A 39 -10.90 3.75 4.05
N PHE A 40 -10.10 2.72 4.31
CA PHE A 40 -10.39 1.34 3.86
C PHE A 40 -11.55 0.70 4.63
N GLN A 41 -11.60 0.89 5.96
CA GLN A 41 -12.68 0.40 6.82
C GLN A 41 -14.06 0.90 6.35
N LYS A 42 -14.16 2.20 6.02
CA LYS A 42 -15.41 2.85 5.59
C LYS A 42 -15.81 2.50 4.15
N ASN A 43 -14.88 2.02 3.32
CA ASN A 43 -15.19 1.68 1.94
C ASN A 43 -15.98 0.37 1.86
N LYS A 44 -17.20 0.41 1.31
CA LYS A 44 -18.08 -0.78 1.20
C LYS A 44 -17.54 -1.87 0.27
N LEU A 45 -16.64 -1.53 -0.65
CA LEU A 45 -16.05 -2.48 -1.58
C LEU A 45 -14.88 -3.26 -0.97
N VAL A 46 -14.30 -2.80 0.15
CA VAL A 46 -13.19 -3.49 0.82
C VAL A 46 -13.78 -4.49 1.80
N ASP A 47 -13.34 -5.75 1.72
CA ASP A 47 -13.82 -6.82 2.60
C ASP A 47 -12.87 -7.00 3.78
N GLU A 48 -11.56 -7.08 3.51
CA GLU A 48 -10.54 -7.34 4.52
C GLU A 48 -9.31 -6.45 4.36
N ILE A 49 -8.67 -6.16 5.50
CA ILE A 49 -7.44 -5.38 5.59
C ILE A 49 -6.38 -6.26 6.28
N ILE A 50 -5.22 -6.36 5.64
CA ILE A 50 -4.04 -7.06 6.13
C ILE A 50 -2.94 -6.04 6.33
N ILE A 51 -2.36 -6.02 7.52
CA ILE A 51 -1.29 -5.10 7.88
C ILE A 51 0.00 -5.90 7.99
N SER A 52 0.99 -5.62 7.16
CA SER A 52 2.36 -6.14 7.35
C SER A 52 3.19 -5.13 8.11
N ALA A 53 3.65 -5.47 9.31
CA ALA A 53 4.36 -4.55 10.21
C ALA A 53 5.53 -5.24 10.93
N ASP A 54 6.40 -4.44 11.53
CA ASP A 54 7.42 -4.95 12.44
C ASP A 54 6.74 -5.52 13.70
N PRO A 55 7.09 -6.75 14.15
CA PRO A 55 6.49 -7.41 15.32
C PRO A 55 6.46 -6.55 16.59
N LEU A 56 7.45 -5.66 16.77
CA LEU A 56 7.50 -4.72 17.89
C LEU A 56 6.25 -3.82 17.99
N TYR A 57 5.56 -3.59 16.87
CA TYR A 57 4.36 -2.74 16.81
C TYR A 57 3.04 -3.52 16.85
N PHE A 58 3.05 -4.86 16.90
CA PHE A 58 1.82 -5.66 16.89
C PHE A 58 0.89 -5.31 18.04
N ASN A 59 1.42 -5.20 19.26
CA ASN A 59 0.62 -4.83 20.44
C ASN A 59 0.02 -3.43 20.30
N LYS A 60 0.79 -2.49 19.76
CA LYS A 60 0.29 -1.13 19.48
C LYS A 60 -0.84 -1.18 18.43
N LEU A 61 -0.65 -1.89 17.34
CA LEU A 61 -1.66 -2.06 16.27
C LEU A 61 -2.95 -2.69 16.80
N LYS A 62 -2.86 -3.80 17.54
CA LYS A 62 -4.02 -4.46 18.17
C LYS A 62 -4.82 -3.47 19.05
N ARG A 63 -4.13 -2.66 19.85
CA ARG A 63 -4.78 -1.62 20.67
C ARG A 63 -5.47 -0.55 19.80
N LEU A 64 -4.85 -0.11 18.71
CA LEU A 64 -5.45 0.85 17.78
C LEU A 64 -6.69 0.26 17.08
N ILE A 65 -6.61 -0.97 16.60
CA ILE A 65 -7.72 -1.69 15.95
C ILE A 65 -8.93 -1.76 16.88
N LYS A 66 -8.71 -2.15 18.15
CA LYS A 66 -9.77 -2.16 19.18
C LYS A 66 -10.31 -0.76 19.46
N LYS A 67 -9.43 0.22 19.69
CA LYS A 67 -9.80 1.60 20.02
C LYS A 67 -10.67 2.24 18.94
N TYR A 68 -10.33 2.04 17.67
CA TYR A 68 -11.01 2.68 16.53
C TYR A 68 -12.01 1.76 15.82
N LYS A 69 -12.34 0.60 16.40
CA LYS A 69 -13.32 -0.37 15.88
C LYS A 69 -13.07 -0.75 14.41
N LEU A 70 -11.80 -1.01 14.07
CA LEU A 70 -11.37 -1.34 12.71
C LEU A 70 -11.65 -2.82 12.38
N SER A 71 -12.93 -3.19 12.32
CA SER A 71 -13.39 -4.58 12.22
C SER A 71 -12.98 -5.31 10.94
N LYS A 72 -12.63 -4.60 9.86
CA LYS A 72 -12.15 -5.22 8.62
C LYS A 72 -10.68 -5.64 8.69
N VAL A 73 -9.94 -5.25 9.72
CA VAL A 73 -8.55 -5.71 9.90
C VAL A 73 -8.57 -7.18 10.32
N ALA A 74 -8.32 -8.06 9.35
CA ALA A 74 -8.38 -9.50 9.51
C ALA A 74 -7.10 -10.06 10.14
N SER A 75 -5.95 -9.51 9.79
CA SER A 75 -4.67 -9.98 10.31
C SER A 75 -3.59 -8.90 10.35
N ILE A 76 -2.64 -9.11 11.25
CA ILE A 76 -1.36 -8.41 11.29
C ILE A 76 -0.29 -9.47 11.08
N VAL A 77 0.58 -9.25 10.10
CA VAL A 77 1.65 -10.18 9.73
C VAL A 77 3.00 -9.50 9.84
N GLU A 78 4.05 -10.30 9.93
CA GLU A 78 5.41 -9.78 9.97
C GLU A 78 5.78 -9.19 8.60
N GLY A 79 6.24 -7.94 8.61
CA GLY A 79 6.83 -7.30 7.44
C GLY A 79 8.21 -7.88 7.13
N GLY A 80 8.60 -7.84 5.86
CA GLY A 80 9.95 -8.25 5.46
C GLY A 80 10.96 -7.11 5.48
N ARG A 81 12.15 -7.37 4.92
CA ARG A 81 13.27 -6.43 4.88
C ARG A 81 12.92 -5.19 4.07
N GLU A 82 12.32 -5.39 2.90
CA GLU A 82 11.88 -4.34 1.99
C GLU A 82 10.35 -4.24 1.93
N ARG A 83 9.87 -3.17 1.27
CA ARG A 83 8.43 -2.97 1.03
C ARG A 83 7.82 -4.14 0.26
N GLN A 84 8.52 -4.63 -0.76
CA GLN A 84 8.08 -5.76 -1.60
C GLN A 84 7.86 -7.02 -0.75
N ASP A 85 8.81 -7.37 0.11
CA ASP A 85 8.72 -8.53 1.01
C ASP A 85 7.54 -8.42 1.96
N SER A 86 7.30 -7.21 2.49
CA SER A 86 6.17 -6.95 3.38
C SER A 86 4.82 -7.18 2.68
N VAL A 87 4.70 -6.74 1.42
CA VAL A 87 3.51 -6.99 0.60
C VAL A 87 3.37 -8.48 0.28
N TYR A 88 4.46 -9.16 -0.03
CA TYR A 88 4.46 -10.61 -0.30
C TYR A 88 4.01 -11.42 0.93
N ASN A 89 4.53 -11.13 2.12
CA ASN A 89 4.11 -11.79 3.36
C ASN A 89 2.61 -11.61 3.62
N ALA A 90 2.08 -10.41 3.37
CA ALA A 90 0.64 -10.16 3.48
C ALA A 90 -0.20 -10.90 2.43
N LEU A 91 0.31 -11.06 1.21
CA LEU A 91 -0.34 -11.86 0.16
C LEU A 91 -0.42 -13.34 0.55
N CYS A 92 0.66 -13.90 1.10
CA CYS A 92 0.71 -15.29 1.55
C CYS A 92 -0.23 -15.57 2.73
N ALA A 93 -0.58 -14.54 3.50
CA ALA A 93 -1.47 -14.65 4.66
C ALA A 93 -2.96 -14.51 4.32
N LEU A 94 -3.32 -14.24 3.06
CA LEU A 94 -4.73 -14.20 2.65
C LEU A 94 -5.35 -15.58 2.78
N SER A 95 -6.48 -15.69 3.48
CA SER A 95 -7.20 -16.97 3.63
C SER A 95 -7.99 -17.27 2.36
N SER A 96 -7.57 -18.31 1.63
CA SER A 96 -8.23 -18.86 0.44
C SER A 96 -8.65 -17.83 -0.64
N PRO A 97 -7.75 -16.95 -1.11
CA PRO A 97 -8.07 -15.97 -2.13
C PRO A 97 -8.39 -16.64 -3.48
N SER A 98 -9.43 -16.16 -4.16
CA SER A 98 -9.73 -16.55 -5.54
C SER A 98 -8.76 -15.86 -6.51
N PRO A 99 -8.37 -16.49 -7.64
CA PRO A 99 -7.54 -15.87 -8.67
C PRO A 99 -8.03 -14.50 -9.16
N ASN A 100 -9.34 -14.27 -9.13
CA ASN A 100 -9.99 -13.04 -9.61
C ASN A 100 -10.26 -12.01 -8.51
N ASP A 101 -9.98 -12.32 -7.24
CA ASP A 101 -10.10 -11.34 -6.16
C ASP A 101 -9.13 -10.18 -6.38
N LEU A 102 -9.48 -9.01 -5.84
CA LEU A 102 -8.66 -7.82 -5.97
C LEU A 102 -7.82 -7.61 -4.73
N VAL A 103 -6.58 -7.18 -4.94
CA VAL A 103 -5.66 -6.76 -3.88
C VAL A 103 -5.29 -5.30 -4.10
N ALA A 104 -5.65 -4.44 -3.16
CA ALA A 104 -5.28 -3.03 -3.12
C ALA A 104 -4.09 -2.84 -2.16
N VAL A 105 -2.92 -2.54 -2.69
CA VAL A 105 -1.72 -2.24 -1.89
C VAL A 105 -1.63 -0.74 -1.66
N HIS A 106 -1.58 -0.30 -0.39
CA HIS A 106 -1.55 1.13 -0.05
C HIS A 106 -0.62 1.44 1.12
N ASP A 107 0.22 2.47 0.97
CA ASP A 107 1.25 2.76 1.96
C ASP A 107 0.64 3.36 3.24
N ALA A 108 1.00 2.82 4.40
CA ALA A 108 0.44 3.22 5.69
C ALA A 108 0.57 4.74 5.99
N ALA A 109 1.61 5.39 5.47
CA ALA A 109 1.90 6.80 5.72
C ALA A 109 1.15 7.77 4.77
N ARG A 110 0.38 7.28 3.79
CA ARG A 110 -0.38 8.13 2.84
C ARG A 110 -1.81 8.37 3.33
N THR A 111 -1.90 9.06 4.46
CA THR A 111 -3.12 9.17 5.28
C THR A 111 -4.27 9.96 4.66
N LEU A 112 -3.99 10.78 3.65
CA LEU A 112 -4.96 11.68 3.01
C LEU A 112 -5.52 11.13 1.70
N LEU A 113 -5.64 9.80 1.58
CA LEU A 113 -6.29 9.16 0.42
C LEU A 113 -7.77 9.57 0.34
N PRO A 114 -8.23 10.27 -0.71
CA PRO A 114 -9.64 10.60 -0.85
C PRO A 114 -10.48 9.34 -1.08
N ALA A 115 -11.59 9.19 -0.36
CA ALA A 115 -12.45 8.00 -0.47
C ALA A 115 -12.93 7.74 -1.91
N LYS A 116 -13.24 8.80 -2.67
CA LYS A 116 -13.63 8.71 -4.09
C LYS A 116 -12.54 8.08 -4.97
N VAL A 117 -11.26 8.36 -4.67
CA VAL A 117 -10.12 7.82 -5.42
C VAL A 117 -9.98 6.32 -5.15
N LEU A 118 -10.09 5.90 -3.88
CA LEU A 118 -10.10 4.47 -3.53
C LEU A 118 -11.25 3.73 -4.24
N THR A 119 -12.48 4.25 -4.15
CA THR A 119 -13.64 3.64 -4.80
C THR A 119 -13.46 3.55 -6.31
N SER A 120 -13.02 4.63 -6.95
CA SER A 120 -12.78 4.64 -8.40
C SER A 120 -11.71 3.64 -8.82
N ALA A 121 -10.63 3.51 -8.04
CA ALA A 121 -9.56 2.55 -8.32
C ALA A 121 -10.06 1.10 -8.24
N LEU A 122 -10.84 0.77 -7.21
CA LEU A 122 -11.42 -0.56 -7.03
C LEU A 122 -12.44 -0.91 -8.14
N ILE A 123 -13.31 0.03 -8.51
CA ILE A 123 -14.29 -0.17 -9.60
C ILE A 123 -13.56 -0.35 -10.94
N THR A 124 -12.52 0.44 -11.19
CA THR A 124 -11.74 0.34 -12.43
C THR A 124 -11.04 -1.01 -12.51
N ALA A 125 -10.40 -1.46 -11.43
CA ALA A 125 -9.73 -2.76 -11.39
C ALA A 125 -10.73 -3.92 -11.55
N LYS A 126 -11.92 -3.82 -10.97
CA LYS A 126 -12.99 -4.81 -11.18
C LYS A 126 -13.36 -4.96 -12.67
N LYS A 127 -13.36 -3.85 -13.43
CA LYS A 127 -13.69 -3.85 -14.87
C LYS A 127 -12.51 -4.21 -15.77
N LYS A 128 -11.30 -3.74 -15.44
CA LYS A 128 -10.11 -3.80 -16.32
C LYS A 128 -9.04 -4.78 -15.85
N GLY A 129 -9.25 -5.45 -14.71
CA GLY A 129 -8.28 -6.31 -14.04
C GLY A 129 -7.46 -5.55 -13.00
N ASN A 130 -6.75 -4.51 -13.44
CA ASN A 130 -5.78 -3.80 -12.61
C ASN A 130 -6.02 -2.29 -12.68
N THR A 131 -5.52 -1.52 -11.69
CA THR A 131 -5.55 -0.05 -11.71
C THR A 131 -4.40 0.54 -10.91
N LEU A 132 -3.83 1.59 -11.46
CA LEU A 132 -2.78 2.40 -10.84
C LEU A 132 -3.32 3.81 -10.60
N VAL A 133 -3.13 4.34 -9.39
CA VAL A 133 -3.42 5.75 -9.10
C VAL A 133 -2.18 6.59 -9.37
N CYS A 134 -2.35 7.66 -10.14
CA CYS A 134 -1.26 8.51 -10.59
C CYS A 134 -1.62 10.00 -10.49
N ILE A 135 -0.62 10.85 -10.40
CA ILE A 135 -0.74 12.31 -10.54
C ILE A 135 0.12 12.75 -11.74
N LYS A 136 -0.39 13.67 -12.57
CA LYS A 136 0.36 14.21 -13.70
C LYS A 136 1.59 14.98 -13.21
N ALA A 137 2.73 14.79 -13.87
CA ALA A 137 3.91 15.59 -13.58
C ALA A 137 3.64 17.08 -13.85
N LYS A 138 4.08 17.94 -12.94
CA LYS A 138 4.00 19.41 -13.07
C LYS A 138 5.37 20.05 -13.14
N ASP A 139 6.32 19.46 -12.43
CA ASP A 139 7.70 19.91 -12.38
C ASP A 139 8.38 19.68 -13.74
N THR A 140 9.40 20.50 -14.02
CA THR A 140 10.33 20.24 -15.13
C THR A 140 11.15 19.01 -14.76
N LEU A 141 11.13 18.00 -15.63
CA LEU A 141 11.83 16.74 -15.40
C LEU A 141 13.01 16.63 -16.36
N VAL A 142 14.14 16.17 -15.83
CA VAL A 142 15.34 15.90 -16.61
C VAL A 142 15.79 14.46 -16.38
N LYS A 143 16.34 13.86 -17.42
CA LYS A 143 17.08 12.60 -17.35
C LYS A 143 18.56 12.91 -17.32
N GLY A 144 19.29 12.21 -16.45
CA GLY A 144 20.73 12.36 -16.30
C GLY A 144 21.23 11.72 -15.01
N LYS A 145 22.55 11.52 -14.91
CA LYS A 145 23.20 10.99 -13.69
C LYS A 145 23.88 12.09 -12.88
N VAL A 146 24.81 12.81 -13.50
CA VAL A 146 25.64 13.87 -12.88
C VAL A 146 25.39 15.24 -13.55
N ARG A 147 24.92 15.23 -14.80
CA ARG A 147 24.53 16.41 -15.58
C ARG A 147 23.21 16.15 -16.29
N VAL A 148 22.55 17.21 -16.75
CA VAL A 148 21.34 17.12 -17.58
C VAL A 148 21.70 16.52 -18.93
N GLU A 149 21.07 15.40 -19.30
CA GLU A 149 21.22 14.76 -20.60
C GLU A 149 20.02 15.08 -21.51
N GLU A 150 18.82 15.12 -20.95
CA GLU A 150 17.57 15.30 -21.70
C GLU A 150 16.50 15.96 -20.81
N TYR A 151 15.71 16.86 -21.38
CA TYR A 151 14.47 17.35 -20.76
C TYR A 151 13.32 16.44 -21.17
N LEU A 152 12.63 15.85 -20.18
CA LEU A 152 11.51 14.97 -20.43
C LEU A 152 10.24 15.77 -20.71
N ASN A 153 9.43 15.31 -21.67
CA ASN A 153 8.09 15.85 -21.88
C ASN A 153 7.19 15.50 -20.69
N ARG A 154 7.03 16.43 -19.74
CA ARG A 154 6.19 16.24 -18.54
C ARG A 154 4.73 15.89 -18.87
N ASN A 155 4.25 16.20 -20.09
CA ASN A 155 2.92 15.84 -20.56
C ASN A 155 2.77 14.34 -20.85
N GLU A 156 3.83 13.54 -20.72
CA GLU A 156 3.79 12.08 -20.83
C GLU A 156 4.15 11.39 -19.50
N VAL A 157 4.53 12.17 -18.48
CA VAL A 157 5.01 11.64 -17.20
C VAL A 157 3.94 11.72 -16.10
N TYR A 158 3.91 10.68 -15.28
CA TYR A 158 3.02 10.54 -14.15
C TYR A 158 3.80 10.07 -12.91
N TYR A 159 3.51 10.68 -11.76
CA TYR A 159 3.99 10.20 -10.46
C TYR A 159 3.04 9.15 -9.92
N VAL A 160 3.52 7.91 -9.88
CA VAL A 160 2.78 6.78 -9.31
C VAL A 160 2.49 7.02 -7.83
N GLN A 161 1.26 6.76 -7.43
CA GLN A 161 0.79 6.79 -6.05
C GLN A 161 0.28 5.40 -5.63
N THR A 162 -0.31 5.34 -4.44
CA THR A 162 -1.09 4.19 -3.99
C THR A 162 -2.48 4.69 -3.58
N PRO A 163 -3.55 3.86 -3.65
CA PRO A 163 -3.54 2.40 -3.82
C PRO A 163 -3.16 1.96 -5.24
N GLN A 164 -2.50 0.81 -5.31
CA GLN A 164 -2.31 0.06 -6.56
C GLN A 164 -3.16 -1.21 -6.44
N VAL A 165 -4.01 -1.47 -7.42
CA VAL A 165 -5.01 -2.54 -7.34
C VAL A 165 -4.77 -3.54 -8.45
N PHE A 166 -4.70 -4.81 -8.10
CA PHE A 166 -4.41 -5.90 -9.03
C PHE A 166 -5.34 -7.09 -8.78
N ARG A 167 -5.54 -7.94 -9.78
CA ARG A 167 -6.02 -9.30 -9.50
C ARG A 167 -4.99 -10.05 -8.68
N TYR A 168 -5.48 -10.82 -7.71
CA TYR A 168 -4.65 -11.64 -6.83
C TYR A 168 -3.69 -12.54 -7.63
N ARG A 169 -4.19 -13.24 -8.65
CA ARG A 169 -3.36 -14.13 -9.47
C ARG A 169 -2.21 -13.41 -10.16
N ASP A 170 -2.45 -12.19 -10.64
CA ASP A 170 -1.47 -11.44 -11.43
C ASP A 170 -0.38 -10.88 -10.51
N LEU A 171 -0.78 -10.35 -9.36
CA LEU A 171 0.15 -9.86 -8.34
C LEU A 171 0.97 -10.99 -7.71
N MET A 172 0.34 -12.11 -7.35
CA MET A 172 1.05 -13.26 -6.78
C MET A 172 2.04 -13.86 -7.79
N LYS A 173 1.65 -14.01 -9.07
CA LYS A 173 2.56 -14.46 -10.13
C LYS A 173 3.75 -13.52 -10.29
N ALA A 174 3.52 -12.21 -10.29
CA ALA A 174 4.59 -11.21 -10.40
C ALA A 174 5.55 -11.28 -9.20
N MET A 175 5.03 -11.39 -7.98
CA MET A 175 5.85 -11.51 -6.76
C MET A 175 6.68 -12.79 -6.74
N ASN A 176 6.09 -13.94 -7.11
CA ASN A 176 6.81 -15.21 -7.20
C ASN A 176 7.93 -15.15 -8.23
N LYS A 177 7.68 -14.54 -9.39
CA LYS A 177 8.70 -14.33 -10.42
C LYS A 177 9.83 -13.43 -9.89
N ALA A 178 9.49 -12.30 -9.30
CA ALA A 178 10.46 -11.36 -8.74
C ALA A 178 11.34 -12.02 -7.66
N ASN A 179 10.76 -12.82 -6.78
CA ASN A 179 11.49 -13.57 -5.77
C ASN A 179 12.46 -14.60 -6.39
N LYS A 180 12.00 -15.37 -7.39
CA LYS A 180 12.86 -16.33 -8.12
C LYS A 180 14.04 -15.65 -8.82
N GLU A 181 13.83 -14.43 -9.31
CA GLU A 181 14.83 -13.65 -10.04
C GLU A 181 15.66 -12.72 -9.12
N ASN A 182 15.45 -12.74 -7.80
CA ASN A 182 16.04 -11.79 -6.85
C ASN A 182 15.85 -10.32 -7.25
N TYR A 183 14.71 -10.01 -7.88
CA TYR A 183 14.37 -8.68 -8.38
C TYR A 183 13.58 -7.89 -7.35
N TYR A 184 14.03 -6.67 -7.05
CA TYR A 184 13.30 -5.69 -6.26
C TYR A 184 12.80 -4.57 -7.16
N GLY A 185 11.48 -4.47 -7.32
CA GLY A 185 10.81 -3.33 -7.95
C GLY A 185 10.72 -2.21 -6.92
N THR A 186 11.71 -1.31 -6.94
CA THR A 186 11.77 -0.13 -6.04
C THR A 186 10.50 0.70 -6.06
#